data_AF-A0A2K9NXR7-F1
#
_entry.id   AF-A0A2K9NXR7-F1
#
_cell.length_a   1.000
_cell.length_b   1.000
_cell.length_c   1.000
_cell.angle_alpha   90.00
_cell.angle_beta   90.00
_cell.angle_gamma   90.00
#
_symmetry.space_group_name_H-M   'P 1'
#
loop_
_entity.id
_entity.type
_entity.pdbx_description
1 polymer ?
#
loop_
_entity_poly.entity_id
_entity_poly.type
_entity_poly.pdbx_seq_one_letter_code
_entity_poly.pdbx_strand_id
1 'polypeptide(L)'
;MNKSFYLLPILLVTLISCSGMGKKGAVSKLPSEDGAFSYTDKNGEFYVRISAGLDKDNKNFSTKRVMEIPNRQKDKILEQSVAISTLGSVKKNIILRPKISQYNVWFDGKKYASELKINAAKKAIDLKMTSPESQWNGTKQVKFPSTKMLPCFFSQIIECAKVSGFISKASDKKSGSTKMLVIWEGYPYLNETFSDFPSELFSEAVLEYDGKTKESERRFNLRVAGQSIFYILNDKDVMIKMFWVSQGISMVSKSVAKETSAEDGGSFE
;
A
#
# COMPACT_ATOMS: atom_id res chain seq x y z
N MET A 1 -13.48 -72.21 -35.52
CA MET A 1 -12.41 -71.75 -34.61
C MET A 1 -12.57 -70.24 -34.46
N ASN A 2 -12.88 -69.81 -33.24
CA ASN A 2 -13.36 -68.47 -32.92
C ASN A 2 -12.22 -67.47 -32.67
N LYS A 3 -12.37 -66.31 -33.31
CA LYS A 3 -12.26 -64.92 -32.79
C LYS A 3 -10.96 -64.37 -32.19
N SER A 4 -10.62 -63.22 -32.80
CA SER A 4 -10.21 -61.93 -32.22
C SER A 4 -8.76 -61.76 -31.75
N PHE A 5 -7.98 -60.96 -32.48
CA PHE A 5 -7.77 -59.51 -32.31
C PHE A 5 -7.09 -59.17 -30.99
N TYR A 6 -5.85 -58.67 -31.05
CA TYR A 6 -5.43 -57.46 -30.32
C TYR A 6 -4.16 -56.88 -30.96
N LEU A 7 -4.37 -55.86 -31.80
CA LEU A 7 -3.41 -54.80 -32.10
C LEU A 7 -3.13 -54.05 -30.79
N LEU A 8 -1.87 -54.05 -30.34
CA LEU A 8 -1.43 -53.23 -29.21
C LEU A 8 -1.02 -51.85 -29.76
N PRO A 9 -1.69 -50.74 -29.41
CA PRO A 9 -1.21 -49.42 -29.75
C PRO A 9 -0.05 -49.05 -28.82
N ILE A 10 1.04 -48.58 -29.43
CA ILE A 10 2.18 -47.94 -28.77
C ILE A 10 1.64 -46.67 -28.09
N LEU A 11 1.37 -46.78 -26.78
CA LEU A 11 1.01 -45.66 -25.92
C LEU A 11 2.29 -44.87 -25.62
N LEU A 12 2.66 -43.99 -26.53
CA LEU A 12 3.70 -42.99 -26.35
C LEU A 12 3.19 -41.96 -25.33
N VAL A 13 3.35 -42.26 -24.04
CA VAL A 13 3.06 -41.33 -22.94
C VAL A 13 4.06 -40.18 -23.03
N THR A 14 3.61 -39.11 -23.67
CA THR A 14 4.22 -37.79 -23.63
C THR A 14 4.17 -37.28 -22.20
N LEU A 15 5.26 -37.49 -21.44
CA LEU A 15 5.52 -36.76 -20.20
C LEU A 15 5.82 -35.30 -20.55
N ILE A 16 4.77 -34.55 -20.86
CA ILE A 16 4.78 -33.08 -20.85
C ILE A 16 4.87 -32.68 -19.38
N SER A 17 6.10 -32.64 -18.86
CA SER A 17 6.39 -31.96 -17.60
C SER A 17 6.20 -30.46 -17.81
N CYS A 18 4.98 -29.97 -17.57
CA CYS A 18 4.71 -28.57 -17.32
C CYS A 18 5.27 -28.17 -15.93
N SER A 19 6.60 -28.12 -15.80
CA SER A 19 7.27 -27.55 -14.63
C SER A 19 7.72 -26.12 -14.94
N GLY A 20 6.76 -25.22 -15.16
CA GLY A 20 7.09 -23.84 -15.55
C GLY A 20 6.05 -22.77 -15.24
N MET A 21 4.99 -23.08 -14.50
CA MET A 21 3.90 -22.14 -14.19
C MET A 21 3.87 -21.83 -12.69
N GLY A 22 4.69 -20.89 -12.23
CA GLY A 22 4.68 -20.49 -10.82
C GLY A 22 5.21 -19.10 -10.47
N LYS A 23 5.85 -18.37 -11.40
CA LYS A 23 6.51 -17.09 -11.07
C LYS A 23 6.05 -15.86 -11.86
N LYS A 24 5.32 -16.03 -12.98
CA LYS A 24 4.85 -14.88 -13.79
C LYS A 24 3.65 -14.13 -13.19
N GLY A 25 2.89 -14.74 -12.29
CA GLY A 25 1.62 -14.19 -11.79
C GLY A 25 1.69 -13.18 -10.64
N ALA A 26 2.86 -12.84 -10.09
CA ALA A 26 2.97 -11.83 -9.04
C ALA A 26 3.47 -10.47 -9.54
N VAL A 27 4.32 -10.49 -10.58
CA VAL A 27 4.74 -9.27 -11.30
C VAL A 27 3.54 -8.61 -11.97
N SER A 28 2.57 -9.40 -12.45
CA SER A 28 1.32 -8.90 -13.05
C SER A 28 0.32 -8.32 -12.04
N LYS A 29 0.57 -8.43 -10.72
CA LYS A 29 -0.35 -7.95 -9.67
C LYS A 29 -0.03 -6.56 -9.15
N LEU A 30 1.12 -6.00 -9.53
CA LEU A 30 1.54 -4.65 -9.16
C LEU A 30 1.37 -3.74 -10.37
N PRO A 31 0.27 -2.97 -10.46
CA PRO A 31 0.11 -2.00 -11.52
C PRO A 31 1.15 -0.87 -11.38
N SER A 32 1.52 -0.27 -12.51
CA SER A 32 2.01 1.10 -12.47
C SER A 32 0.80 1.98 -12.18
N GLU A 33 0.90 2.82 -11.15
CA GLU A 33 -0.17 3.72 -10.73
C GLU A 33 0.34 5.16 -10.83
N ASP A 34 -0.49 6.04 -11.36
CA ASP A 34 -0.32 7.49 -11.25
C ASP A 34 -1.72 8.07 -10.99
N GLY A 35 -2.01 8.31 -9.71
CA GLY A 35 -3.30 8.72 -9.20
C GLY A 35 -3.24 10.13 -8.63
N ALA A 36 -4.24 10.94 -8.98
CA ALA A 36 -4.46 12.24 -8.36
C ALA A 36 -5.75 12.20 -7.53
N PHE A 37 -5.65 12.65 -6.28
CA PHE A 37 -6.72 12.59 -5.30
C PHE A 37 -7.03 13.98 -4.77
N SER A 38 -8.31 14.24 -4.56
CA SER A 38 -8.76 15.28 -3.64
C SER A 38 -8.64 14.73 -2.23
N TYR A 39 -7.98 15.47 -1.34
CA TYR A 39 -7.75 15.08 0.04
C TYR A 39 -8.35 16.16 0.93
N THR A 40 -9.11 15.77 1.94
CA THR A 40 -9.69 16.68 2.91
C THR A 40 -9.39 16.16 4.30
N ASP A 41 -8.98 17.05 5.19
CA ASP A 41 -8.86 16.80 6.62
C ASP A 41 -9.33 18.01 7.44
N LYS A 42 -9.12 17.99 8.75
CA LYS A 42 -9.49 19.09 9.67
C LYS A 42 -8.85 20.44 9.34
N ASN A 43 -7.75 20.46 8.58
CA ASN A 43 -6.98 21.65 8.20
C ASN A 43 -7.39 22.20 6.83
N GLY A 44 -8.25 21.49 6.08
CA GLY A 44 -8.80 21.95 4.81
C GLY A 44 -8.65 20.94 3.67
N GLU A 45 -8.56 21.48 2.45
CA GLU A 45 -8.52 20.70 1.20
C GLU A 45 -7.16 20.78 0.51
N PHE A 46 -6.69 19.62 0.06
CA PHE A 46 -5.37 19.41 -0.51
C PHE A 46 -5.44 18.51 -1.75
N TYR A 47 -4.36 18.49 -2.52
CA TYR A 47 -4.17 17.53 -3.61
C TYR A 47 -3.09 16.53 -3.25
N VAL A 48 -3.41 15.25 -3.35
CA VAL A 48 -2.45 14.17 -3.17
C VAL A 48 -2.19 13.52 -4.52
N ARG A 49 -0.92 13.40 -4.90
CA ARG A 49 -0.47 12.60 -6.03
C ARG A 49 0.22 11.35 -5.52
N ILE A 50 -0.17 10.19 -6.02
CA ILE A 50 0.45 8.91 -5.71
C ILE A 50 0.96 8.33 -7.03
N SER A 51 2.25 8.10 -7.12
CA SER A 51 2.83 7.34 -8.22
C SER A 51 3.49 6.07 -7.69
N ALA A 52 3.25 4.95 -8.34
CA ALA A 52 3.81 3.67 -7.95
C ALA A 52 4.20 2.84 -9.16
N GLY A 53 5.23 2.00 -9.02
CA GLY A 53 5.69 1.16 -10.12
C GLY A 53 6.72 0.14 -9.71
N LEU A 54 6.72 -0.98 -10.43
CA LEU A 54 7.72 -2.03 -10.31
C LEU A 54 8.84 -1.82 -11.33
N ASP A 55 10.04 -1.57 -10.83
CA ASP A 55 11.29 -1.74 -11.57
C ASP A 55 11.49 -3.23 -11.84
N LYS A 56 11.38 -3.62 -13.11
CA LYS A 56 11.47 -5.02 -13.56
C LYS A 56 12.88 -5.59 -13.40
N ASP A 57 13.91 -4.74 -13.49
CA ASP A 57 15.30 -5.18 -13.47
C ASP A 57 15.73 -5.50 -12.05
N ASN A 58 15.39 -4.61 -11.10
CA ASN A 58 15.81 -4.73 -9.71
C ASN A 58 14.73 -5.35 -8.80
N LYS A 59 13.54 -5.66 -9.34
CA LYS A 59 12.37 -6.15 -8.59
C LYS A 59 11.96 -5.22 -7.44
N ASN A 60 12.31 -3.95 -7.54
CA ASN A 60 11.96 -2.94 -6.56
C ASN A 60 10.63 -2.34 -6.96
N PHE A 61 9.69 -2.29 -6.02
CA PHE A 61 8.46 -1.57 -6.15
C PHE A 61 8.57 -0.28 -5.34
N SER A 62 8.37 0.83 -6.03
CA SER A 62 8.47 2.16 -5.46
C SER A 62 7.09 2.79 -5.40
N THR A 63 6.79 3.47 -4.31
CA THR A 63 5.60 4.33 -4.16
C THR A 63 6.09 5.71 -3.77
N LYS A 64 5.58 6.75 -4.41
CA LYS A 64 5.80 8.15 -4.06
C LYS A 64 4.46 8.81 -3.82
N ARG A 65 4.31 9.46 -2.68
CA ARG A 65 3.14 10.28 -2.34
C ARG A 65 3.59 11.72 -2.15
N VAL A 66 2.86 12.67 -2.74
CA VAL A 66 3.11 14.10 -2.60
C VAL A 66 1.79 14.78 -2.28
N MET A 67 1.73 15.52 -1.18
CA MET A 67 0.61 16.37 -0.80
C MET A 67 0.93 17.83 -1.14
N GLU A 68 0.03 18.49 -1.85
CA GLU A 68 0.17 19.86 -2.32
C GLU A 68 -1.03 20.73 -1.95
N ILE A 69 -0.78 22.02 -1.73
CA ILE A 69 -1.84 23.04 -1.62
C ILE A 69 -2.36 23.39 -3.03
N PRO A 70 -3.69 23.33 -3.26
CA PRO A 70 -4.32 23.75 -4.50
C PRO A 70 -3.95 25.20 -4.87
N ASN A 71 -3.78 25.47 -6.17
CA ASN A 71 -3.59 26.83 -6.72
C ASN A 71 -2.37 27.62 -6.21
N ARG A 72 -1.44 26.97 -5.50
CA ARG A 72 -0.19 27.59 -5.04
C ARG A 72 0.99 27.18 -5.94
N GLN A 73 1.80 28.15 -6.37
CA GLN A 73 2.93 27.92 -7.28
C GLN A 73 4.26 27.67 -6.55
N LYS A 74 4.54 28.45 -5.50
CA LYS A 74 5.75 28.32 -4.66
C LYS A 74 5.41 27.65 -3.33
N ASP A 75 6.31 26.83 -2.80
CA ASP A 75 6.15 26.17 -1.48
C ASP A 75 4.81 25.44 -1.35
N LYS A 76 4.40 24.81 -2.44
CA LYS A 76 3.12 24.12 -2.54
C LYS A 76 3.12 22.74 -1.88
N ILE A 77 4.29 22.11 -1.74
CA ILE A 77 4.41 20.75 -1.19
C ILE A 77 4.42 20.85 0.33
N LEU A 78 3.48 20.14 0.96
CA LEU A 78 3.36 20.05 2.43
C LEU A 78 3.95 18.77 2.97
N GLU A 79 3.80 17.68 2.23
CA GLU A 79 4.28 16.35 2.59
C GLU A 79 4.78 15.63 1.34
N GLN A 80 5.88 14.90 1.48
CA GLN A 80 6.36 13.98 0.48
C GLN A 80 6.90 12.71 1.12
N SER A 81 6.45 11.56 0.65
CA SER A 81 7.03 10.26 1.00
C SER A 81 7.43 9.46 -0.23
N VAL A 82 8.49 8.67 -0.08
CA VAL A 82 8.96 7.68 -1.06
C VAL A 82 9.24 6.39 -0.31
N ALA A 83 8.54 5.33 -0.69
CA ALA A 83 8.68 3.99 -0.14
C ALA A 83 9.24 3.07 -1.21
N ILE A 84 10.29 2.31 -0.89
CA ILE A 84 10.84 1.29 -1.78
C ILE A 84 10.83 -0.04 -1.05
N SER A 85 10.22 -1.02 -1.69
CA SER A 85 10.20 -2.40 -1.24
C SER A 85 10.68 -3.33 -2.35
N THR A 86 11.17 -4.51 -2.01
CA THR A 86 11.63 -5.50 -2.99
C THR A 86 10.72 -6.71 -2.97
N LEU A 87 10.37 -7.24 -4.15
CA LEU A 87 9.66 -8.51 -4.24
C LEU A 87 10.52 -9.65 -3.67
N GLY A 88 9.95 -10.40 -2.74
CA GLY A 88 10.56 -11.58 -2.16
C GLY A 88 9.54 -12.70 -1.96
N SER A 89 9.96 -13.77 -1.30
CA SER A 89 9.07 -14.87 -0.93
C SER A 89 9.32 -15.30 0.50
N VAL A 90 8.25 -15.67 1.21
CA VAL A 90 8.33 -16.37 2.49
C VAL A 90 7.56 -17.66 2.32
N LYS A 91 8.29 -18.79 2.42
CA LYS A 91 7.79 -20.11 2.01
C LYS A 91 7.30 -20.04 0.55
N LYS A 92 6.04 -20.37 0.29
CA LYS A 92 5.40 -20.37 -1.04
C LYS A 92 4.68 -19.05 -1.38
N ASN A 93 4.60 -18.10 -0.43
CA ASN A 93 3.89 -16.84 -0.64
C ASN A 93 4.86 -15.76 -1.08
N ILE A 94 4.49 -15.03 -2.12
CA ILE A 94 5.23 -13.86 -2.59
C ILE A 94 4.84 -12.69 -1.69
N ILE A 95 5.82 -11.90 -1.30
CA ILE A 95 5.64 -10.77 -0.39
C ILE A 95 6.39 -9.55 -0.90
N LEU A 96 5.93 -8.38 -0.47
CA LEU A 96 6.62 -7.13 -0.69
C LEU A 96 7.43 -6.81 0.57
N ARG A 97 8.76 -6.80 0.47
CA ARG A 97 9.66 -6.60 1.63
C ARG A 97 10.11 -5.15 1.71
N PRO A 98 9.80 -4.41 2.78
CA PRO A 98 10.32 -3.06 3.00
C PRO A 98 11.84 -3.01 2.87
N LYS A 99 12.36 -1.99 2.19
CA LYS A 99 13.81 -1.79 2.00
C LYS A 99 14.26 -0.42 2.49
N ILE A 100 13.66 0.64 1.96
CA ILE A 100 13.98 2.01 2.36
C ILE A 100 12.75 2.89 2.20
N SER A 101 12.56 3.85 3.09
CA SER A 101 11.62 4.95 2.91
C SER A 101 12.26 6.29 3.24
N GLN A 102 11.76 7.33 2.61
CA GLN A 102 12.09 8.73 2.91
C GLN A 102 10.79 9.50 3.07
N TYR A 103 10.74 10.34 4.10
CA TYR A 103 9.60 11.20 4.39
C TYR A 103 10.09 12.62 4.63
N ASN A 104 9.36 13.60 4.10
CA ASN A 104 9.58 15.00 4.33
C ASN A 104 8.24 15.66 4.62
N VAL A 105 8.20 16.53 5.62
CA VAL A 105 7.03 17.34 5.96
C VAL A 105 7.48 18.75 6.32
N TRP A 106 6.65 19.74 6.00
CA TRP A 106 6.93 21.15 6.28
C TRP A 106 5.92 21.70 7.27
N PHE A 107 6.39 22.05 8.47
CA PHE A 107 5.60 22.75 9.49
C PHE A 107 6.15 24.17 9.64
N ASP A 108 5.28 25.16 9.54
CA ASP A 108 5.64 26.59 9.62
C ASP A 108 6.82 26.98 8.71
N GLY A 109 6.85 26.42 7.50
CA GLY A 109 7.92 26.63 6.52
C GLY A 109 9.25 25.92 6.84
N LYS A 110 9.35 25.23 7.98
CA LYS A 110 10.52 24.47 8.38
C LYS A 110 10.38 23.01 7.96
N LYS A 111 11.46 22.46 7.40
CA LYS A 111 11.49 21.08 6.89
C LYS A 111 11.90 20.09 7.97
N TYR A 112 11.12 19.04 8.11
CA TYR A 112 11.40 17.83 8.89
C TYR A 112 11.56 16.67 7.92
N ALA A 113 12.53 15.80 8.16
CA ALA A 113 12.78 14.66 7.29
C ALA A 113 13.20 13.42 8.08
N SER A 114 12.69 12.26 7.67
CA SER A 114 13.13 10.97 8.16
C SER A 114 13.47 10.03 7.00
N GLU A 115 14.46 9.17 7.23
CA GLU A 115 14.82 8.07 6.35
C GLU A 115 14.86 6.78 7.17
N LEU A 116 14.12 5.78 6.71
CA LEU A 116 14.13 4.45 7.29
C LEU A 116 14.84 3.51 6.34
N LYS A 117 15.91 2.85 6.79
CA LYS A 117 16.59 1.83 6.00
C LYS A 117 16.58 0.49 6.73
N ILE A 118 16.06 -0.54 6.08
CA ILE A 118 15.98 -1.88 6.67
C ILE A 118 17.36 -2.53 6.67
N ASN A 119 17.82 -2.90 7.87
CA ASN A 119 19.03 -3.67 8.10
C ASN A 119 18.66 -5.12 8.40
N ALA A 120 18.54 -5.94 7.35
CA ALA A 120 18.11 -7.33 7.46
C ALA A 120 19.05 -8.19 8.34
N ALA A 121 20.36 -7.93 8.30
CA ALA A 121 21.35 -8.64 9.09
C ALA A 121 21.17 -8.39 10.59
N LYS A 122 20.91 -7.14 10.97
CA LYS A 122 20.68 -6.74 12.37
C LYS A 122 19.22 -6.87 12.82
N LYS A 123 18.30 -7.25 11.92
CA LYS A 123 16.85 -7.24 12.16
C LYS A 123 16.39 -5.91 12.78
N ALA A 124 16.83 -4.81 12.17
CA ALA A 124 16.58 -3.47 12.67
C ALA A 124 16.30 -2.49 11.52
N ILE A 125 15.84 -1.29 11.87
CA ILE A 125 15.72 -0.13 11.00
C ILE A 125 16.79 0.87 11.44
N ASP A 126 17.64 1.24 10.49
CA ASP A 126 18.52 2.39 10.62
C ASP A 126 17.67 3.63 10.27
N LEU A 127 17.29 4.39 11.31
CA LEU A 127 16.46 5.59 11.23
C LEU A 127 17.36 6.81 11.28
N LYS A 128 17.35 7.62 10.22
CA LYS A 128 17.97 8.94 10.19
C LYS A 128 16.89 10.01 10.26
N MET A 129 17.10 11.00 11.11
CA MET A 129 16.17 12.11 11.32
C MET A 129 16.91 13.43 11.14
N THR A 130 16.24 14.35 10.46
CA THR A 130 16.64 15.74 10.31
C THR A 130 15.49 16.64 10.73
N SER A 131 15.73 17.57 11.63
CA SER A 131 14.74 18.54 12.12
C SER A 131 15.42 19.89 12.43
N PRO A 132 14.67 21.00 12.43
CA PRO A 132 15.18 22.30 12.87
C PRO A 132 15.68 22.30 14.33
N GLU A 133 15.06 21.50 15.19
CA GLU A 133 15.45 21.32 16.57
C GLU A 133 16.57 20.27 16.66
N SER A 134 17.73 20.68 17.19
CA SER A 134 18.92 19.83 17.30
C SER A 134 18.67 18.49 17.99
N GLN A 135 17.78 18.45 18.99
CA GLN A 135 17.45 17.25 19.77
C GLN A 135 16.82 16.11 18.97
N TRP A 136 16.17 16.41 17.84
CA TRP A 136 15.54 15.40 16.98
C TRP A 136 16.44 14.94 15.83
N ASN A 137 17.59 15.59 15.65
CA ASN A 137 18.57 15.20 14.64
C ASN A 137 19.34 13.95 15.04
N GLY A 138 19.76 13.18 14.02
CA GLY A 138 20.75 12.13 14.20
C GLY A 138 20.35 10.81 13.57
N THR A 139 21.00 9.74 14.01
CA THR A 139 20.74 8.38 13.53
C THR A 139 20.53 7.47 14.73
N LYS A 140 19.47 6.66 14.68
CA LYS A 140 19.12 5.68 15.70
C LYS A 140 18.87 4.35 15.03
N GLN A 141 19.15 3.27 15.74
CA GLN A 141 18.80 1.94 15.29
C GLN A 141 17.61 1.43 16.11
N VAL A 142 16.52 1.07 15.44
CA VAL A 142 15.31 0.56 16.08
C VAL A 142 15.14 -0.91 15.70
N LYS A 143 15.14 -1.82 16.69
CA LYS A 143 14.98 -3.25 16.44
C LYS A 143 13.56 -3.55 15.96
N PHE A 144 13.42 -4.50 15.03
CA PHE A 144 12.11 -5.03 14.71
C PHE A 144 11.53 -5.75 15.94
N PRO A 145 10.21 -5.60 16.20
CA PRO A 145 9.55 -6.41 17.21
C PRO A 145 9.60 -7.90 16.83
N SER A 146 9.62 -8.77 17.85
CA SER A 146 9.60 -10.21 17.64
C SER A 146 8.21 -10.66 17.20
N THR A 147 7.97 -10.64 15.88
CA THR A 147 6.67 -11.01 15.30
C THR A 147 6.81 -11.81 14.01
N LYS A 148 5.76 -12.56 13.67
CA LYS A 148 5.61 -13.28 12.40
C LYS A 148 4.76 -12.51 11.39
N MET A 149 4.27 -11.32 11.75
CA MET A 149 3.47 -10.47 10.88
C MET A 149 4.29 -9.98 9.69
N LEU A 150 3.62 -9.77 8.56
CA LEU A 150 4.26 -9.25 7.35
C LEU A 150 4.54 -7.75 7.53
N PRO A 151 5.80 -7.29 7.50
CA PRO A 151 6.11 -5.86 7.58
C PRO A 151 5.76 -5.14 6.29
N CYS A 152 5.09 -4.00 6.39
CA CYS A 152 4.69 -3.16 5.27
C CYS A 152 4.83 -1.68 5.63
N PHE A 153 5.39 -0.88 4.73
CA PHE A 153 5.28 0.57 4.85
C PHE A 153 3.82 1.00 4.76
N PHE A 154 3.43 2.02 5.52
CA PHE A 154 2.05 2.51 5.56
C PHE A 154 1.53 2.90 4.16
N SER A 155 2.34 3.55 3.34
CA SER A 155 1.97 3.91 1.96
C SER A 155 1.83 2.72 1.00
N GLN A 156 2.17 1.50 1.42
CA GLN A 156 2.19 0.29 0.58
C GLN A 156 1.30 -0.84 1.14
N ILE A 157 0.37 -0.55 2.05
CA ILE A 157 -0.49 -1.56 2.68
C ILE A 157 -1.30 -2.35 1.66
N ILE A 158 -1.92 -1.67 0.70
CA ILE A 158 -2.73 -2.30 -0.33
C ILE A 158 -1.85 -3.14 -1.27
N GLU A 159 -0.66 -2.67 -1.60
CA GLU A 159 0.28 -3.36 -2.48
C GLU A 159 0.83 -4.62 -1.82
N CYS A 160 1.18 -4.55 -0.55
CA CYS A 160 1.49 -5.72 0.27
C CYS A 160 0.36 -6.76 0.26
N ALA A 161 -0.88 -6.31 0.45
CA ALA A 161 -2.06 -7.16 0.46
C ALA A 161 -2.34 -7.79 -0.92
N LYS A 162 -2.15 -7.04 -2.01
CA LYS A 162 -2.23 -7.54 -3.40
C LYS A 162 -1.20 -8.62 -3.67
N VAL A 163 0.07 -8.34 -3.36
CA VAL A 163 1.21 -9.24 -3.64
C VAL A 163 1.10 -10.55 -2.87
N SER A 164 0.67 -10.50 -1.61
CA SER A 164 0.39 -11.71 -0.81
C SER A 164 -0.83 -12.51 -1.32
N GLY A 165 -1.61 -11.94 -2.24
CA GLY A 165 -2.84 -12.51 -2.78
C GLY A 165 -4.03 -12.40 -1.83
N PHE A 166 -3.92 -11.61 -0.76
CA PHE A 166 -5.01 -11.41 0.19
C PHE A 166 -6.21 -10.73 -0.48
N ILE A 167 -5.99 -9.62 -1.21
CA ILE A 167 -7.08 -8.84 -1.82
C ILE A 167 -7.99 -9.70 -2.71
N SER A 168 -7.43 -10.44 -3.66
CA SER A 168 -8.21 -11.33 -4.54
C SER A 168 -8.92 -12.43 -3.75
N LYS A 169 -8.20 -13.19 -2.90
CA LYS A 169 -8.80 -14.30 -2.14
C LYS A 169 -9.93 -13.84 -1.22
N ALA A 170 -9.76 -12.69 -0.55
CA ALA A 170 -10.75 -12.17 0.37
C ALA A 170 -11.97 -11.61 -0.37
N SER A 171 -11.77 -10.99 -1.53
CA SER A 171 -12.85 -10.54 -2.42
C SER A 171 -13.68 -11.71 -2.93
N ASP A 172 -13.03 -12.77 -3.42
CA ASP A 172 -13.69 -13.95 -3.98
C ASP A 172 -14.52 -14.69 -2.91
N LYS A 173 -13.98 -14.79 -1.70
CA LYS A 173 -14.66 -15.41 -0.54
C LYS A 173 -15.60 -14.47 0.20
N LYS A 174 -15.68 -13.19 -0.21
CA LYS A 174 -16.41 -12.13 0.47
C LYS A 174 -16.12 -12.06 1.98
N SER A 175 -14.91 -12.42 2.38
CA SER A 175 -14.51 -12.56 3.78
C SER A 175 -13.00 -12.75 3.91
N GLY A 176 -12.47 -12.47 5.10
CA GLY A 176 -11.09 -12.78 5.46
C GLY A 176 -10.35 -11.60 6.06
N SER A 177 -9.30 -11.92 6.80
CA SER A 177 -8.41 -10.94 7.41
C SER A 177 -6.96 -11.39 7.32
N THR A 178 -6.04 -10.42 7.33
CA THR A 178 -4.60 -10.66 7.39
C THR A 178 -3.96 -9.74 8.41
N LYS A 179 -2.99 -10.27 9.16
CA LYS A 179 -2.19 -9.50 10.12
C LYS A 179 -0.95 -8.93 9.43
N MET A 180 -0.63 -7.68 9.74
CA MET A 180 0.51 -6.95 9.18
C MET A 180 1.20 -6.16 10.30
N LEU A 181 2.50 -5.90 10.11
CA LEU A 181 3.24 -4.94 10.92
C LEU A 181 3.41 -3.67 10.08
N VAL A 182 2.71 -2.61 10.46
CA VAL A 182 2.82 -1.32 9.79
C VAL A 182 4.10 -0.63 10.23
N ILE A 183 4.86 -0.13 9.25
CA ILE A 183 6.03 0.72 9.46
C ILE A 183 5.64 2.14 9.07
N TRP A 184 5.67 3.04 10.06
CA TRP A 184 5.27 4.44 9.90
C TRP A 184 6.43 5.26 9.33
N GLU A 185 6.38 5.50 8.03
CA GLU A 185 7.45 6.17 7.27
C GLU A 185 7.72 7.58 7.75
N GLY A 186 6.69 8.27 8.24
CA GLY A 186 6.81 9.63 8.77
C GLY A 186 7.22 9.72 10.23
N TYR A 187 7.54 8.60 10.91
CA TYR A 187 8.01 8.64 12.29
C TYR A 187 9.29 9.50 12.42
N PRO A 188 9.42 10.37 13.45
CA PRO A 188 8.46 10.64 14.53
C PRO A 188 7.47 11.79 14.24
N TYR A 189 7.51 12.38 13.05
CA TYR A 189 6.83 13.63 12.71
C TYR A 189 5.33 13.48 12.39
N LEU A 190 4.78 12.26 12.35
CA LEU A 190 3.35 12.04 12.10
C LEU A 190 2.44 12.65 13.17
N ASN A 191 2.91 12.80 14.40
CA ASN A 191 2.11 13.29 15.53
C ASN A 191 1.77 14.78 15.41
N GLU A 192 2.55 15.54 14.66
CA GLU A 192 2.23 16.94 14.34
C GLU A 192 1.05 17.02 13.35
N THR A 193 0.82 15.96 12.57
CA THR A 193 -0.25 15.89 11.55
C THR A 193 -1.51 15.21 12.08
N PHE A 194 -1.38 14.11 12.83
CA PHE A 194 -2.49 13.28 13.27
C PHE A 194 -2.71 13.37 14.78
N SER A 195 -3.96 13.56 15.18
CA SER A 195 -4.34 13.63 16.60
C SER A 195 -4.52 12.22 17.17
N ASP A 196 -4.19 12.03 18.45
CA ASP A 196 -4.37 10.75 19.16
C ASP A 196 -3.69 9.56 18.45
N PHE A 197 -2.60 9.83 17.74
CA PHE A 197 -1.81 8.82 17.04
C PHE A 197 -0.57 8.46 17.88
N PRO A 198 -0.32 7.18 18.20
CA PRO A 198 0.81 6.81 19.03
C PRO A 198 2.14 7.11 18.35
N SER A 199 3.10 7.65 19.11
CA SER A 199 4.45 7.95 18.63
C SER A 199 5.30 6.69 18.53
N GLU A 200 4.93 5.78 17.64
CA GLU A 200 5.58 4.49 17.47
C GLU A 200 5.99 4.28 16.02
N LEU A 201 7.17 3.70 15.80
CA LEU A 201 7.64 3.36 14.45
C LEU A 201 6.87 2.16 13.87
N PHE A 202 6.41 1.27 14.74
CA PHE A 202 5.74 0.03 14.37
C PHE A 202 4.36 -0.03 15.01
N SER A 203 3.37 -0.52 14.26
CA SER A 203 2.08 -0.88 14.84
C SER A 203 1.58 -2.20 14.28
N GLU A 204 1.01 -3.02 15.15
CA GLU A 204 0.27 -4.19 14.70
C GLU A 204 -1.01 -3.76 14.00
N ALA A 205 -1.34 -4.40 12.88
CA ALA A 205 -2.54 -4.10 12.14
C ALA A 205 -3.25 -5.36 11.62
N VAL A 206 -4.56 -5.21 11.42
CA VAL A 206 -5.41 -6.21 10.77
C VAL A 206 -6.08 -5.54 9.58
N LEU A 207 -5.81 -6.04 8.39
CA LEU A 207 -6.55 -5.69 7.18
C LEU A 207 -7.62 -6.75 6.94
N GLU A 208 -8.88 -6.33 6.82
CA GLU A 208 -10.02 -7.22 6.61
C GLU A 208 -10.88 -6.79 5.43
N TYR A 209 -11.50 -7.76 4.78
CA TYR A 209 -12.53 -7.46 3.78
C TYR A 209 -13.82 -7.03 4.48
N ASP A 210 -14.32 -5.87 4.10
CA ASP A 210 -15.44 -5.18 4.77
C ASP A 210 -16.62 -4.94 3.81
N GLY A 211 -16.77 -5.82 2.82
CA GLY A 211 -17.89 -5.82 1.89
C GLY A 211 -17.69 -4.95 0.65
N LYS A 212 -18.80 -4.40 0.16
CA LYS A 212 -18.84 -3.53 -1.01
C LYS A 212 -19.57 -2.23 -0.70
N THR A 213 -19.23 -1.17 -1.40
CA THR A 213 -20.00 0.09 -1.41
C THR A 213 -21.30 -0.08 -2.21
N LYS A 214 -22.14 0.96 -2.22
CA LYS A 214 -23.38 0.98 -3.04
C LYS A 214 -23.06 0.88 -4.53
N GLU A 215 -21.91 1.42 -4.93
CA GLU A 215 -21.36 1.41 -6.30
C GLU A 215 -20.62 0.11 -6.61
N SER A 216 -20.77 -0.93 -5.79
CA SER A 216 -20.13 -2.24 -5.94
C SER A 216 -18.59 -2.24 -5.85
N GLU A 217 -17.98 -1.15 -5.40
CA GLU A 217 -16.54 -1.04 -5.13
C GLU A 217 -16.19 -1.88 -3.89
N ARG A 218 -15.00 -2.47 -3.84
CA ARG A 218 -14.62 -3.36 -2.74
C ARG A 218 -14.02 -2.56 -1.59
N ARG A 219 -14.53 -2.76 -0.38
CA ARG A 219 -14.07 -2.06 0.82
C ARG A 219 -13.21 -2.97 1.69
N PHE A 220 -12.08 -2.45 2.13
CA PHE A 220 -11.19 -3.09 3.09
C PHE A 220 -10.99 -2.18 4.29
N ASN A 221 -11.09 -2.72 5.50
CA ASN A 221 -10.85 -2.00 6.74
C ASN A 221 -9.47 -2.37 7.30
N LEU A 222 -8.60 -1.39 7.48
CA LEU A 222 -7.35 -1.53 8.20
C LEU A 222 -7.56 -1.02 9.63
N ARG A 223 -7.54 -1.95 10.59
CA ARG A 223 -7.50 -1.65 12.01
C ARG A 223 -6.06 -1.58 12.47
N VAL A 224 -5.62 -0.41 12.92
CA VAL A 224 -4.23 -0.16 13.35
C VAL A 224 -4.21 0.92 14.42
N ALA A 225 -3.40 0.74 15.47
CA ALA A 225 -3.23 1.74 16.54
C ALA A 225 -4.57 2.22 17.17
N GLY A 226 -5.56 1.34 17.29
CA GLY A 226 -6.90 1.68 17.80
C GLY A 226 -7.79 2.46 16.81
N GLN A 227 -7.33 2.68 15.59
CA GLN A 227 -8.02 3.45 14.56
C GLN A 227 -8.43 2.57 13.37
N SER A 228 -9.42 3.05 12.61
CA SER A 228 -9.94 2.36 11.42
C SER A 228 -9.73 3.21 10.18
N ILE A 229 -9.11 2.61 9.16
CA ILE A 229 -8.85 3.21 7.86
C ILE A 229 -9.52 2.35 6.79
N PHE A 230 -10.49 2.92 6.09
CA PHE A 230 -11.17 2.24 4.99
C PHE A 230 -10.46 2.53 3.68
N TYR A 231 -10.09 1.49 2.94
CA TYR A 231 -9.60 1.56 1.57
C TYR A 231 -10.65 1.00 0.63
N ILE A 232 -10.98 1.75 -0.41
CA ILE A 232 -11.96 1.36 -1.42
C ILE A 232 -11.21 1.11 -2.72
N LEU A 233 -11.35 -0.09 -3.26
CA LEU A 233 -10.70 -0.56 -4.47
C LEU A 233 -11.73 -0.75 -5.59
N ASN A 234 -11.37 -0.36 -6.80
CA ASN A 234 -12.15 -0.67 -8.00
C ASN A 234 -12.02 -2.16 -8.40
N ASP A 235 -12.61 -2.55 -9.51
CA ASP A 235 -12.56 -3.90 -10.09
C ASP A 235 -11.13 -4.37 -10.44
N LYS A 236 -10.21 -3.43 -10.74
CA LYS A 236 -8.80 -3.68 -11.06
C LYS A 236 -7.88 -3.71 -9.82
N ASP A 237 -8.45 -3.84 -8.63
CA ASP A 237 -7.75 -3.74 -7.34
C ASP A 237 -7.10 -2.36 -7.09
N VAL A 238 -7.33 -1.32 -7.90
CA VAL A 238 -6.71 -0.01 -7.71
C VAL A 238 -7.46 0.79 -6.65
N MET A 239 -6.72 1.46 -5.76
CA MET A 239 -7.32 2.27 -4.69
C MET A 239 -7.87 3.56 -5.28
N ILE A 240 -9.15 3.80 -5.04
CA ILE A 240 -9.88 4.96 -5.56
C ILE A 240 -10.39 5.87 -4.45
N LYS A 241 -10.59 5.34 -3.24
CA LYS A 241 -10.96 6.14 -2.07
C LYS A 241 -10.25 5.61 -0.82
N MET A 242 -9.95 6.50 0.12
CA MET A 242 -9.49 6.17 1.46
C MET A 242 -10.16 7.10 2.48
N PHE A 243 -10.61 6.53 3.59
CA PHE A 243 -11.22 7.28 4.68
C PHE A 243 -10.59 6.88 6.00
N TRP A 244 -10.05 7.86 6.73
CA TRP A 244 -9.53 7.67 8.07
C TRP A 244 -10.43 8.41 9.05
N VAL A 245 -11.47 7.70 9.51
CA VAL A 245 -12.63 8.30 10.19
C VAL A 245 -12.22 9.05 11.45
N SER A 246 -11.34 8.47 12.27
CA SER A 246 -10.87 9.08 13.52
C SER A 246 -10.06 10.36 13.31
N GLN A 247 -9.48 10.56 12.12
CA GLN A 247 -8.69 11.75 11.79
C GLN A 247 -9.50 12.78 10.97
N GLY A 248 -10.76 12.47 10.63
CA GLY A 248 -11.55 13.29 9.72
C GLY A 248 -10.97 13.35 8.30
N ILE A 249 -10.13 12.38 7.91
CA ILE A 249 -9.45 12.39 6.61
C ILE A 249 -10.31 11.65 5.59
N SER A 250 -10.46 12.27 4.42
CA SER A 250 -10.96 11.63 3.21
C SER A 250 -9.99 11.86 2.05
N MET A 251 -9.86 10.86 1.19
CA MET A 251 -9.06 10.93 -0.02
C MET A 251 -9.83 10.24 -1.14
N VAL A 252 -10.18 10.98 -2.20
CA VAL A 252 -11.02 10.49 -3.30
C VAL A 252 -10.34 10.76 -4.64
N SER A 253 -10.23 9.73 -5.47
CA SER A 253 -9.62 9.86 -6.80
C SER A 253 -10.38 10.88 -7.65
N LYS A 254 -9.65 11.79 -8.28
CA LYS A 254 -10.22 12.79 -9.19
C LYS A 254 -10.84 12.17 -10.44
N SER A 255 -10.42 10.97 -10.84
CA SER A 255 -11.06 10.24 -11.95
C SER A 255 -12.51 9.89 -11.62
N VAL A 256 -12.78 9.52 -10.35
CA VAL A 256 -14.11 9.17 -9.87
C VAL A 256 -14.94 10.42 -9.56
N ALA A 257 -14.30 11.47 -9.00
CA ALA A 257 -14.99 12.72 -8.70
C ALA A 257 -15.66 13.36 -9.93
N LYS A 258 -15.03 13.24 -11.12
CA LYS A 258 -15.54 13.77 -12.39
C LYS A 258 -16.81 13.05 -12.87
N GLU A 259 -16.95 11.76 -12.58
CA GLU A 259 -18.11 10.94 -12.98
C GLU A 259 -19.33 11.31 -12.13
N THR A 260 -19.17 11.48 -10.80
CA THR A 260 -20.26 11.94 -9.91
C THR A 260 -20.74 13.36 -10.20
N SER A 261 -19.86 14.27 -10.64
CA SER A 261 -20.26 15.65 -10.99
C SER A 261 -21.00 15.77 -12.32
N ALA A 262 -21.02 14.72 -13.15
CA ALA A 262 -21.70 14.72 -14.44
C ALA A 262 -23.16 14.23 -14.36
N GLU A 263 -23.53 13.50 -13.30
CA GLU A 263 -24.89 12.97 -13.13
C GLU A 263 -25.85 13.96 -12.43
N ASP A 264 -25.34 14.94 -11.67
CA ASP A 264 -26.17 15.99 -11.03
C ASP A 264 -26.47 17.20 -11.95
N GLY A 265 -26.13 17.11 -13.25
CA GLY A 265 -26.43 18.14 -14.26
C GLY A 265 -27.81 18.02 -14.91
N GLY A 266 -28.71 17.20 -14.36
CA GLY A 266 -30.10 17.08 -14.81
C GLY A 266 -30.92 18.27 -14.34
N SER A 267 -31.09 19.26 -15.21
CA SER A 267 -31.97 20.41 -15.04
C SER A 267 -33.38 20.00 -14.65
N PHE A 268 -33.83 20.45 -13.47
CA PHE A 268 -35.25 20.74 -13.26
C PHE A 268 -35.53 22.09 -13.90
N GLU A 269 -35.98 22.08 -15.15
CA GLU A 269 -36.93 23.04 -15.74
C GLU A 269 -37.79 22.31 -16.77
#